data_AF-A0A6I1FZW1-F1
#
_entry.id   AF-A0A6I1FZW1-F1
#
_cell.length_a   1.000
_cell.length_b   1.000
_cell.length_c   1.000
_cell.angle_alpha   90.00
_cell.angle_beta   90.00
_cell.angle_gamma   90.00
#
_symmetry.space_group_name_H-M   'P 1'
#
loop_
_entity.id
_entity.type
_entity.pdbx_description
1 polymer ?
#
loop_
_entity_poly.entity_id
_entity_poly.type
_entity_poly.pdbx_seq_one_letter_code
_entity_poly.pdbx_strand_id
1 'polypeptide(L)'
;MQPLHWLAIALAVVGVAFVVVGILQQRAARPSEEIVRGFGGPAGTSDVGGADGFDAQSPSAHYPVGRTSRLTGFGLVLVALILVMVASLT
;
A
#
# COMPACT_ATOMS: atom_id res chain seq x y z
N MET A 1 -1.53 -32.95 -8.93
CA MET A 1 -2.13 -31.71 -8.38
C MET A 1 -3.20 -31.23 -9.36
N GLN A 2 -4.45 -31.07 -8.89
CA GLN A 2 -5.56 -30.62 -9.75
C GLN A 2 -5.35 -29.16 -10.23
N PRO A 3 -5.91 -28.77 -11.39
CA PRO A 3 -5.76 -27.42 -11.95
C PRO A 3 -6.19 -26.29 -11.00
N LEU A 4 -7.13 -26.54 -10.08
CA LEU A 4 -7.56 -25.58 -9.06
C LEU A 4 -6.42 -25.14 -8.14
N HIS A 5 -5.50 -26.05 -7.79
CA HIS A 5 -4.37 -25.74 -6.90
C HIS A 5 -3.40 -24.77 -7.57
N TRP A 6 -3.11 -24.97 -8.86
CA TRP A 6 -2.26 -24.07 -9.63
C TRP A 6 -2.88 -22.68 -9.79
N LEU A 7 -4.19 -22.61 -10.03
CA LEU A 7 -4.92 -21.34 -10.10
C LEU A 7 -4.88 -20.60 -8.74
N ALA A 8 -5.11 -21.31 -7.64
CA ALA A 8 -5.05 -20.72 -6.30
C ALA A 8 -3.65 -20.18 -5.97
N ILE A 9 -2.60 -20.92 -6.31
CA ILE A 9 -1.21 -20.48 -6.13
C ILE A 9 -0.95 -19.22 -6.97
N ALA A 10 -1.35 -19.19 -8.24
CA ALA A 10 -1.17 -18.03 -9.11
C ALA A 10 -1.88 -16.79 -8.54
N LEU A 11 -3.13 -16.93 -8.10
CA LEU A 11 -3.89 -15.84 -7.46
C LEU A 11 -3.24 -15.36 -6.17
N ALA A 12 -2.74 -16.27 -5.33
CA ALA A 12 -2.06 -15.92 -4.09
C ALA A 12 -0.78 -15.12 -4.37
N VAL A 13 0.05 -15.57 -5.33
CA VAL A 13 1.29 -14.88 -5.71
C VAL A 13 1.00 -13.49 -6.25
N VAL A 14 0.03 -13.35 -7.16
CA VAL A 14 -0.37 -12.05 -7.71
C VAL A 14 -0.93 -11.15 -6.60
N GLY A 15 -1.79 -11.68 -5.73
CA GLY A 15 -2.36 -10.94 -4.61
C GLY A 15 -1.29 -10.39 -3.65
N VAL A 16 -0.31 -11.23 -3.28
CA VAL A 16 0.83 -10.82 -2.45
C VAL A 16 1.65 -9.74 -3.16
N ALA A 17 1.92 -9.87 -4.46
CA ALA A 17 2.65 -8.85 -5.22
C ALA A 17 1.94 -7.48 -5.17
N PHE A 18 0.61 -7.45 -5.31
CA PHE A 18 -0.18 -6.22 -5.19
C PHE A 18 -0.09 -5.60 -3.78
N VAL A 19 -0.12 -6.41 -2.72
CA VAL A 19 0.06 -5.93 -1.34
C VAL A 19 1.45 -5.31 -1.17
N VAL A 20 2.50 -5.99 -1.65
CA VAL A 20 3.88 -5.49 -1.57
C VAL A 20 4.02 -4.17 -2.32
N VAL A 21 3.52 -4.09 -3.55
CA VAL A 21 3.54 -2.84 -4.33
C VAL A 21 2.81 -1.72 -3.58
N GLY A 22 1.67 -1.98 -2.96
CA GLY A 22 0.96 -0.97 -2.18
C GLY A 22 1.71 -0.49 -0.94
N ILE A 23 2.45 -1.40 -0.28
CA ILE A 23 3.33 -1.03 0.84
C ILE A 23 4.51 -0.19 0.33
N LEU A 24 5.10 -0.56 -0.81
CA LEU A 24 6.21 0.20 -1.41
C LEU A 24 5.75 1.59 -1.84
N GLN A 25 4.57 1.73 -2.45
CA GLN A 25 3.97 3.03 -2.77
C GLN A 25 3.75 3.88 -1.52
N GLN A 26 3.23 3.29 -0.44
CA GLN A 26 3.06 4.02 0.82
C GLN A 26 4.40 4.45 1.41
N ARG A 27 5.45 3.62 1.31
CA ARG A 27 6.81 3.94 1.78
C ARG A 27 7.46 5.05 0.95
N ALA A 28 7.30 5.00 -0.37
CA ALA A 28 7.83 6.03 -1.29
C ALA A 28 7.15 7.39 -1.08
N ALA A 29 5.87 7.38 -0.69
CA ALA A 29 5.13 8.60 -0.38
C ALA A 29 5.37 9.13 1.04
N ARG A 30 6.17 8.45 1.88
CA ARG A 30 6.50 8.98 3.21
C ARG A 30 7.28 10.30 3.05
N PRO A 31 6.87 11.38 3.72
CA PRO A 31 7.64 12.61 3.76
C PRO A 31 9.06 12.30 4.26
N SER A 32 10.09 12.76 3.55
CA SER A 32 11.46 12.70 4.04
C SER A 32 11.61 13.62 5.24
N GLU A 33 12.30 13.17 6.29
CA GLU A 33 12.55 13.97 7.51
C GLU A 33 13.21 15.33 7.20
N GLU A 34 13.90 15.43 6.06
CA GLU A 34 14.54 16.64 5.56
C GLU A 34 13.54 17.77 5.20
N ILE A 35 12.30 17.42 4.80
CA ILE A 35 11.23 18.37 4.46
C ILE A 35 10.51 18.89 5.73
N VAL A 36 10.68 18.21 6.88
CA VAL A 36 9.99 18.55 8.13
C VAL A 36 10.72 19.64 8.93
N ARG A 37 11.90 20.08 8.49
CA ARG A 37 12.59 21.25 9.06
C ARG A 37 12.19 22.51 8.31
N GLY A 38 10.92 22.89 8.47
CA GLY A 38 10.49 24.25 8.20
C GLY A 38 11.35 25.25 8.98
N PHE A 39 11.66 26.38 8.35
CA PHE A 39 12.50 27.45 8.90
C PHE A 39 11.81 28.09 10.13
N GLY A 40 11.97 27.52 11.32
CA GLY A 40 11.57 28.13 12.61
C GLY A 40 10.18 27.78 13.16
N GLY A 41 9.44 26.81 12.59
CA GLY A 41 8.14 26.38 13.08
C GLY A 41 8.20 25.33 14.22
N PRO A 42 7.14 25.20 15.06
CA PRO A 42 7.06 24.14 16.07
C PRO A 42 7.24 22.75 15.46
N ALA A 43 7.83 21.82 16.22
CA ALA A 43 8.06 20.45 15.79
C ALA A 43 6.77 19.82 15.23
N GLY A 44 6.79 19.46 13.93
CA GLY A 44 5.64 18.92 13.20
C GLY A 44 5.06 19.83 12.10
N THR A 45 5.60 21.04 11.92
CA THR A 45 5.23 21.95 10.82
C THR A 45 6.28 21.90 9.70
N SER A 46 5.86 21.53 8.49
CA SER A 46 6.73 21.39 7.31
C SER A 46 6.60 22.64 6.43
N ASP A 47 7.26 23.74 6.79
CA ASP A 47 7.33 24.92 5.90
C ASP A 47 8.25 24.63 4.71
N VAL A 48 7.70 23.98 3.68
CA VAL A 48 8.34 23.88 2.37
C VAL A 48 7.45 24.65 1.41
N GLY A 49 7.85 25.89 1.13
CA GLY A 49 7.15 26.77 0.21
C GLY A 49 7.07 26.14 -1.18
N GLY A 50 5.86 25.72 -1.57
CA GLY A 50 5.50 25.53 -2.97
C GLY A 50 5.18 26.88 -3.61
N ALA A 51 5.23 26.94 -4.94
CA ALA A 51 5.05 28.16 -5.73
C ALA A 51 3.73 28.93 -5.48
N ASP A 52 2.74 28.31 -4.80
CA ASP A 52 1.40 28.85 -4.57
C ASP A 52 1.01 28.99 -3.09
N GLY A 53 1.93 28.80 -2.13
CA GLY A 53 1.66 29.00 -0.71
C GLY A 53 2.28 27.93 0.21
N PHE A 54 2.42 28.29 1.48
CA PHE A 54 2.96 27.45 2.57
C PHE A 54 1.93 26.43 3.05
N ASP A 55 1.38 25.61 2.16
CA ASP A 55 0.50 24.51 2.58
C ASP A 55 1.34 23.23 2.74
N ALA A 56 1.90 23.08 3.93
CA ALA A 56 2.62 21.89 4.34
C ALA A 56 1.70 20.67 4.23
N GLN A 57 1.99 19.73 3.31
CA GLN A 57 1.22 18.49 3.24
C GLN A 57 1.23 17.81 4.62
N SER A 58 0.03 17.54 5.15
CA SER A 58 -0.12 16.90 6.46
C SER A 58 0.73 15.63 6.55
N PRO A 59 1.42 15.37 7.68
CA PRO A 59 2.23 14.15 7.86
C PRO A 59 1.47 12.84 7.59
N SER A 60 0.13 12.87 7.64
CA SER A 60 -0.75 11.73 7.37
C SER A 60 -1.19 11.57 5.90
N ALA A 61 -0.85 12.50 5.01
CA ALA A 61 -1.29 12.49 3.61
C ALA A 61 -0.80 11.25 2.82
N HIS A 62 0.23 10.55 3.30
CA HIS A 62 0.79 9.37 2.67
C HIS A 62 0.05 8.06 3.01
N TYR A 63 -0.78 8.00 4.06
CA TYR A 63 -1.52 6.79 4.44
C TYR A 63 -2.49 6.22 3.39
N PRO A 64 -3.25 7.03 2.63
CA PRO A 64 -4.14 6.51 1.57
C PRO A 64 -3.38 5.99 0.34
N VAL A 65 -2.09 6.32 0.20
CA VAL A 65 -1.28 5.86 -0.94
C VAL A 65 -1.17 4.32 -0.91
N GLY A 66 -1.35 3.70 -2.08
CA GLY A 66 -1.34 2.25 -2.23
C GLY A 66 -2.52 1.52 -1.56
N ARG A 67 -3.53 2.22 -1.00
CA ARG A 67 -4.70 1.57 -0.37
C ARG A 67 -5.45 0.66 -1.34
N THR A 68 -5.72 1.14 -2.55
CA THR A 68 -6.41 0.35 -3.59
C THR A 68 -5.63 -0.92 -3.93
N SER A 69 -4.32 -0.80 -4.18
CA SER A 69 -3.48 -1.98 -4.48
C SER A 69 -3.44 -2.98 -3.33
N ARG A 70 -3.39 -2.53 -2.06
CA ARG A 70 -3.47 -3.41 -0.90
C ARG A 70 -4.81 -4.12 -0.81
N LEU A 71 -5.92 -3.40 -0.98
CA LEU A 71 -7.27 -3.99 -0.95
C LEU A 71 -7.48 -5.01 -2.07
N THR A 72 -7.05 -4.69 -3.29
CA THR A 72 -7.09 -5.63 -4.42
C THR A 72 -6.24 -6.87 -4.13
N GLY A 73 -5.02 -6.69 -3.60
CA GLY A 73 -4.14 -7.80 -3.24
C GLY A 73 -4.74 -8.71 -2.16
N PHE A 74 -5.30 -8.13 -1.08
CA PHE A 74 -6.02 -8.90 -0.06
C PHE A 74 -7.24 -9.64 -0.62
N GLY A 75 -7.99 -9.01 -1.53
CA GLY A 75 -9.11 -9.66 -2.21
C GLY A 75 -8.67 -10.90 -2.98
N LEU A 76 -7.57 -10.81 -3.74
CA LEU A 76 -7.03 -11.94 -4.49
C LEU A 76 -6.54 -13.08 -3.58
N VAL A 77 -5.86 -12.75 -2.47
CA VAL A 77 -5.43 -13.74 -1.48
C VAL A 77 -6.63 -14.43 -0.83
N LEU A 78 -7.70 -13.70 -0.51
CA LEU A 78 -8.92 -14.28 0.05
C LEU A 78 -9.56 -15.27 -0.94
N VAL A 79 -9.67 -14.90 -2.21
CA VAL A 79 -10.20 -15.79 -3.26
C VAL A 79 -9.33 -17.03 -3.41
N ALA A 80 -8.00 -16.88 -3.39
CA ALA A 80 -7.09 -18.02 -3.43
C ALA A 80 -7.32 -18.99 -2.26
N LEU A 81 -7.50 -18.48 -1.04
CA LEU A 81 -7.78 -19.31 0.14
C LEU A 81 -9.10 -20.07 0.00
N ILE A 82 -10.14 -19.41 -0.49
CA ILE A 82 -11.44 -20.05 -0.76
C ILE A 82 -11.29 -21.17 -1.78
N LEU A 83 -10.52 -20.95 -2.86
CA LEU A 83 -10.29 -21.98 -3.88
C LEU A 83 -9.55 -23.20 -3.32
N VAL A 84 -8.54 -23.00 -2.45
CA VAL A 84 -7.85 -24.13 -1.80
C VAL A 84 -8.81 -24.91 -0.89
N MET A 85 -9.65 -24.21 -0.12
CA MET A 85 -10.64 -24.85 0.74
C MET A 85 -11.63 -25.67 -0.09
N VAL A 86 -12.18 -25.11 -1.16
CA VAL A 86 -13.10 -25.82 -2.06
C VAL A 86 -12.43 -27.03 -2.69
N ALA A 87 -11.21 -26.89 -3.21
CA ALA A 87 -10.45 -27.99 -3.79
C ALA A 87 -10.14 -29.12 -2.80
N SER A 88 -10.01 -28.80 -1.51
CA SER A 88 -9.74 -29.77 -0.45
C SER A 88 -11.00 -30.53 0.00
N LEU A 89 -12.18 -30.02 -0.33
CA LEU A 89 -13.48 -30.60 0.02
C LEU A 89 -14.06 -31.49 -1.10
N THR A 90 -13.43 -31.48 -2.29
CA THR A 90 -13.81 -32.26 -3.48
C THR A 90 -12.85 -33.41 -3.73
#